data_AF-A0AAC8Q5E5-F1
#
_entry.id   AF-A0AAC8Q5E5-F1
#
_cell.length_a   1.000
_cell.length_b   1.000
_cell.length_c   1.000
_cell.angle_alpha   90.00
_cell.angle_beta   90.00
_cell.angle_gamma   90.00
#
_symmetry.space_group_name_H-M   'P 1'
#
loop_
_entity.id
_entity.type
_entity.pdbx_description
1 polymer ?
#
loop_
_entity_poly.entity_id
_entity_poly.type
_entity_poly.pdbx_seq_one_letter_code
_entity_poly.pdbx_strand_id
1 'polypeptide(L)'
;MRKSGWMLAPLAAAVLLAGCRSTACEDLAAAYAEVARKSQPCVEQAPLPAFEAGRCEKNLQECGGEDLAQLEAQVKCYQGLGTCNPELQTAFFQALTTCDSYALSNTCEAAIF
;
A
#
# COMPACT_ATOMS: atom_id res chain seq x y z
N MET A 1 -8.54 -56.42 -25.71
CA MET A 1 -8.58 -56.14 -24.25
C MET A 1 -7.86 -54.83 -24.00
N ARG A 2 -8.58 -53.77 -23.60
CA ARG A 2 -8.05 -52.43 -23.34
C ARG A 2 -7.54 -52.39 -21.88
N LYS A 3 -6.27 -52.02 -21.67
CA LYS A 3 -5.75 -51.64 -20.36
C LYS A 3 -5.28 -50.19 -20.44
N SER A 4 -6.20 -49.29 -20.14
CA SER A 4 -5.91 -47.91 -19.77
C SER A 4 -5.42 -47.92 -18.32
N GLY A 5 -4.21 -47.45 -18.09
CA GLY A 5 -3.62 -47.41 -16.76
C GLY A 5 -2.59 -46.29 -16.67
N TRP A 6 -3.08 -45.04 -16.59
CA TRP A 6 -2.29 -43.90 -16.14
C TRP A 6 -3.19 -43.06 -15.23
N MET A 7 -3.20 -43.40 -13.94
CA MET A 7 -3.55 -42.47 -12.88
C MET A 7 -2.22 -42.04 -12.25
N LEU A 8 -1.67 -40.94 -12.76
CA LEU A 8 -0.65 -40.17 -12.04
C LEU A 8 -1.36 -39.03 -11.33
N ALA A 9 -1.29 -39.09 -10.01
CA ALA A 9 -1.65 -38.04 -9.06
C ALA A 9 -0.69 -36.83 -9.19
N PRO A 10 -0.67 -35.91 -8.22
CA PRO A 10 -1.62 -34.83 -7.98
C PRO A 10 -0.91 -33.48 -8.23
N LEU A 11 -1.43 -32.62 -9.10
CA LEU A 11 -0.94 -31.24 -9.21
C LEU A 11 -1.62 -30.37 -8.15
N ALA A 12 -1.32 -30.66 -6.89
CA ALA A 12 -1.49 -29.70 -5.81
C ALA A 12 -0.35 -28.68 -5.92
N ALA A 13 -0.48 -27.75 -6.86
CA ALA A 13 0.27 -26.51 -6.88
C ALA A 13 -0.23 -25.61 -5.73
N ALA A 14 0.01 -26.05 -4.50
CA ALA A 14 -0.14 -25.21 -3.32
C ALA A 14 1.04 -24.23 -3.35
N VAL A 15 0.71 -23.06 -3.89
CA VAL A 15 1.34 -21.75 -3.75
C VAL A 15 2.06 -21.60 -2.40
N LEU A 16 3.31 -22.04 -2.33
CA LEU A 16 4.24 -21.69 -1.26
C LEU A 16 5.34 -20.81 -1.83
N LEU A 17 4.93 -19.68 -2.41
CA LEU A 17 5.77 -18.49 -2.51
C LEU A 17 5.61 -17.71 -1.21
N ALA A 18 6.13 -18.28 -0.12
CA ALA A 18 6.49 -17.54 1.10
C ALA A 18 7.82 -16.80 0.87
N GLY A 19 7.94 -16.10 -0.26
CA GLY A 19 9.01 -15.12 -0.48
C GLY A 19 8.49 -13.78 -0.01
N CYS A 20 8.99 -13.30 1.13
CA CYS A 20 8.85 -11.95 1.69
C CYS A 20 7.78 -11.09 1.00
N ARG A 21 6.48 -11.40 1.21
CA ARG A 21 5.41 -10.54 0.72
C ARG A 21 5.30 -9.41 1.74
N SER A 22 5.89 -8.26 1.39
CA SER A 22 5.52 -6.99 2.02
C SER A 22 3.99 -6.90 2.00
N THR A 23 3.41 -6.58 3.14
CA THR A 23 1.97 -6.44 3.27
C THR A 23 1.54 -5.05 2.82
N ALA A 24 0.24 -4.85 2.54
CA ALA A 24 -0.25 -3.54 2.08
C ALA A 24 0.04 -2.41 3.09
N CYS A 25 0.08 -2.72 4.39
CA CYS A 25 0.45 -1.75 5.42
C CYS A 25 1.96 -1.49 5.48
N GLU A 26 2.82 -2.49 5.24
CA GLU A 26 4.27 -2.27 5.14
C GLU A 26 4.61 -1.41 3.92
N ASP A 27 3.95 -1.66 2.79
CA ASP A 27 4.08 -0.85 1.58
C ASP A 27 3.62 0.60 1.82
N LEU A 28 2.54 0.80 2.58
CA LEU A 28 2.08 2.13 3.00
C LEU A 28 3.10 2.80 3.93
N ALA A 29 3.63 2.11 4.94
CA ALA A 29 4.65 2.67 5.83
C ALA A 29 5.89 3.12 5.06
N ALA A 30 6.34 2.30 4.10
CA ALA A 30 7.48 2.62 3.24
C ALA A 30 7.18 3.85 2.37
N ALA A 31 5.97 3.94 1.80
CA ALA A 31 5.55 5.09 1.02
C ALA A 31 5.49 6.38 1.87
N TYR A 32 4.97 6.32 3.10
CA TYR A 32 4.92 7.44 4.03
C TYR A 32 6.32 7.93 4.41
N ALA A 33 7.24 7.00 4.76
CA ALA A 33 8.62 7.34 5.06
C ALA A 33 9.33 7.99 3.85
N GLU A 34 9.04 7.52 2.65
CA GLU A 34 9.60 8.08 1.42
C GLU A 34 9.04 9.47 1.12
N VAL A 35 7.74 9.70 1.31
CA VAL A 35 7.14 11.05 1.20
C VAL A 35 7.75 11.99 2.24
N ALA A 36 7.93 11.53 3.48
CA ALA A 36 8.61 12.31 4.52
C ALA A 36 9.99 12.76 4.03
N ARG A 37 10.81 11.82 3.51
CA ARG A 37 12.12 12.12 2.92
C ARG A 37 12.03 13.10 1.75
N LYS A 38 11.12 12.87 0.80
CA LYS A 38 10.90 13.73 -0.38
C LYS A 38 10.45 15.15 0.01
N SER A 39 9.77 15.31 1.14
CA SER A 39 9.28 16.61 1.61
C SER A 39 10.33 17.45 2.36
N GLN A 40 11.40 16.83 2.88
CA GLN A 40 12.42 17.47 3.72
C GLN A 40 13.00 18.79 3.18
N PRO A 41 13.23 18.96 1.86
CA PRO A 41 13.74 20.23 1.34
C PRO A 41 12.79 21.42 1.56
N CYS A 42 11.49 21.15 1.76
CA CYS A 42 10.45 22.17 1.85
C CYS A 42 9.87 22.31 3.26
N VAL A 43 9.85 21.23 4.06
CA VAL A 43 9.26 21.19 5.40
C VAL A 43 10.05 20.24 6.30
N GLU A 44 10.05 20.52 7.59
CA GLU A 44 10.70 19.63 8.58
C GLU A 44 9.93 18.32 8.76
N GLN A 45 8.59 18.34 8.59
CA GLN A 45 7.71 17.18 8.68
C GLN A 45 6.68 17.21 7.55
N ALA A 46 6.52 16.09 6.84
CA ALA A 46 5.46 15.95 5.85
C ALA A 46 4.08 16.03 6.52
N PRO A 47 3.09 16.67 5.89
CA PRO A 47 1.72 16.74 6.40
C PRO A 47 0.97 15.42 6.12
N LEU A 48 1.51 14.31 6.61
CA LEU A 48 0.93 12.98 6.49
C LEU A 48 0.19 12.62 7.80
N PRO A 49 -0.91 11.86 7.72
CA PRO A 49 -1.54 11.33 8.93
C PRO A 49 -0.57 10.38 9.67
N ALA A 50 -0.76 10.24 10.98
CA ALA A 50 -0.01 9.28 11.76
C ALA A 50 -0.34 7.86 11.29
N PHE A 51 0.69 7.07 11.00
CA PHE A 51 0.53 5.71 10.50
C PHE A 51 1.42 4.74 11.27
N GLU A 52 0.86 3.60 11.66
CA GLU A 52 1.55 2.54 12.39
C GLU A 52 1.22 1.21 11.73
N ALA A 53 2.23 0.59 11.11
CA ALA A 53 2.05 -0.61 10.29
C ALA A 53 1.51 -1.79 11.13
N GLY A 54 1.94 -1.95 12.38
CA GLY A 54 1.48 -3.04 13.24
C GLY A 54 -0.02 -2.96 13.55
N ARG A 55 -0.53 -1.76 13.83
CA ARG A 55 -1.97 -1.50 14.01
C ARG A 55 -2.75 -1.75 12.72
N CYS A 56 -2.24 -1.27 11.59
CA CYS A 56 -2.87 -1.50 10.28
C CYS A 56 -2.97 -3.00 9.97
N GLU A 57 -1.87 -3.76 10.12
CA GLU A 57 -1.85 -5.21 9.88
C GLU A 57 -2.85 -5.97 10.74
N LYS A 58 -3.00 -5.56 12.00
CA LYS A 58 -3.94 -6.19 12.93
C LYS A 58 -5.41 -5.99 12.55
N ASN A 59 -5.71 -4.94 11.78
CA ASN A 59 -7.08 -4.55 11.45
C ASN A 59 -7.38 -4.61 9.94
N LEU A 60 -6.41 -4.97 9.10
CA LEU A 60 -6.55 -4.97 7.64
C LEU A 60 -7.68 -5.89 7.15
N GLN A 61 -8.04 -6.92 7.91
CA GLN A 61 -9.18 -7.80 7.63
C GLN A 61 -10.54 -7.09 7.67
N GLU A 62 -10.63 -5.90 8.28
CA GLU A 62 -11.84 -5.07 8.31
C GLU A 62 -12.04 -4.31 6.98
N CYS A 63 -11.02 -4.27 6.12
CA CYS A 63 -11.07 -3.64 4.81
C CYS A 63 -11.63 -4.59 3.74
N GLY A 64 -12.55 -4.08 2.92
CA GLY A 64 -13.08 -4.80 1.77
C GLY A 64 -12.08 -4.86 0.61
N GLY A 65 -12.36 -5.70 -0.39
CA GLY A 65 -11.50 -5.81 -1.58
C GLY A 65 -11.36 -4.49 -2.38
N GLU A 66 -12.40 -3.65 -2.39
CA GLU A 66 -12.32 -2.31 -3.00
C GLU A 66 -11.39 -1.39 -2.21
N ASP A 67 -11.48 -1.41 -0.88
CA ASP A 67 -10.59 -0.61 -0.01
C ASP A 67 -9.13 -1.01 -0.19
N LEU A 68 -8.84 -2.31 -0.30
CA LEU A 68 -7.47 -2.79 -0.55
C LEU A 68 -6.93 -2.32 -1.91
N ALA A 69 -7.78 -2.27 -2.94
CA ALA A 69 -7.39 -1.75 -4.25
C ALA A 69 -7.15 -0.24 -4.22
N GLN A 70 -7.97 0.52 -3.48
CA GLN A 70 -7.77 1.95 -3.26
C GLN A 70 -6.49 2.23 -2.47
N LEU A 71 -6.21 1.43 -1.43
CA LEU A 71 -4.98 1.50 -0.65
C LEU A 71 -3.74 1.25 -1.52
N GLU A 72 -3.76 0.22 -2.37
CA GLU A 72 -2.65 -0.05 -3.29
C GLU A 72 -2.46 1.12 -4.29
N ALA A 73 -3.55 1.71 -4.78
CA ALA A 73 -3.49 2.85 -5.68
C ALA A 73 -2.92 4.11 -4.99
N GLN A 74 -3.30 4.35 -3.73
CA GLN A 74 -2.76 5.41 -2.88
C GLN A 74 -1.25 5.24 -2.67
N VAL A 75 -0.79 4.04 -2.31
CA VAL A 75 0.64 3.70 -2.17
C VAL A 75 1.39 4.05 -3.45
N LYS A 76 0.88 3.61 -4.61
CA LYS A 76 1.51 3.91 -5.92
C LYS A 76 1.56 5.41 -6.21
N CYS A 77 0.53 6.16 -5.83
CA CYS A 77 0.52 7.62 -5.98
C CYS A 77 1.65 8.28 -5.18
N TYR A 78 1.79 7.95 -3.89
CA TYR A 78 2.87 8.48 -3.06
C TYR A 78 4.27 8.10 -3.58
N GLN A 79 4.43 6.86 -4.04
CA GLN A 79 5.69 6.41 -4.63
C GLN A 79 6.06 7.22 -5.88
N GLY A 80 5.06 7.61 -6.68
CA GLY A 80 5.22 8.42 -7.88
C GLY A 80 5.55 9.90 -7.64
N LEU A 81 5.41 10.41 -6.41
CA LEU A 81 5.72 11.81 -6.11
C LEU A 81 7.21 12.11 -6.34
N GLY A 82 7.51 13.30 -6.89
CA GLY A 82 8.89 13.80 -6.97
C GLY A 82 9.45 14.19 -5.60
N THR A 83 10.72 14.59 -5.53
CA THR A 83 11.24 15.29 -4.34
C THR A 83 10.73 16.73 -4.36
N CYS A 84 10.36 17.28 -3.21
CA CYS A 84 9.89 18.64 -3.11
C CYS A 84 11.00 19.62 -3.52
N ASN A 85 10.65 20.55 -4.41
CA ASN A 85 11.46 21.69 -4.77
C ASN A 85 10.88 22.93 -4.06
N PRO A 86 11.66 23.68 -3.25
CA PRO A 86 11.17 24.89 -2.57
C PRO A 86 10.47 25.90 -3.48
N GLU A 87 10.91 26.03 -4.74
CA GLU A 87 10.29 26.94 -5.73
C GLU A 87 8.93 26.43 -6.24
N LEU A 88 8.64 25.13 -6.08
CA LEU A 88 7.43 24.45 -6.54
C LEU A 88 6.69 23.75 -5.38
N GLN A 89 6.89 24.21 -4.15
CA GLN A 89 6.36 23.58 -2.93
C GLN A 89 4.83 23.35 -3.00
N THR A 90 4.09 24.34 -3.49
CA THR A 90 2.63 24.25 -3.65
C THR A 90 2.22 23.09 -4.56
N ALA A 91 2.93 22.87 -5.67
CA ALA A 91 2.62 21.80 -6.60
C ALA A 91 2.90 20.42 -5.99
N PHE A 92 3.98 20.28 -5.22
CA PHE A 92 4.29 19.06 -4.48
C PHE A 92 3.17 18.72 -3.48
N PHE A 93 2.73 19.68 -2.66
CA PHE A 93 1.66 19.41 -1.70
C PHE A 93 0.30 19.21 -2.34
N GLN A 94 0.02 19.86 -3.46
CA GLN A 94 -1.20 19.57 -4.23
C GLN A 94 -1.19 18.14 -4.78
N ALA A 95 -0.04 17.65 -5.25
CA ALA A 95 0.11 16.27 -5.68
C ALA A 95 -0.02 15.30 -4.48
N LEU A 96 0.52 15.65 -3.31
CA LEU A 96 0.35 14.88 -2.08
C LEU A 96 -1.12 14.75 -1.68
N THR A 97 -1.86 15.88 -1.62
CA THR A 97 -3.30 15.87 -1.33
C THR A 97 -4.11 15.12 -2.39
N THR A 98 -3.64 15.07 -3.64
CA THR A 98 -4.27 14.23 -4.67
C THR A 98 -4.11 12.74 -4.33
N CYS A 99 -2.96 12.33 -3.79
CA CYS A 99 -2.78 10.96 -3.28
C CYS A 99 -3.59 10.68 -2.00
N ASP A 100 -4.01 11.71 -1.26
CA ASP A 100 -4.92 11.52 -0.11
C ASP A 100 -6.39 11.37 -0.57
N SER A 101 -6.71 11.62 -1.84
CA SER A 101 -8.08 11.57 -2.36
C SER A 101 -8.60 10.16 -2.69
N TYR A 102 -7.75 9.14 -2.58
CA TYR A 102 -8.16 7.74 -2.65
C TYR A 102 -9.01 7.42 -1.42
N ALA A 103 -10.32 7.41 -1.62
CA ALA A 103 -11.29 7.21 -0.54
C ALA A 103 -11.35 5.75 -0.13
N LEU A 104 -10.97 5.47 1.12
CA LEU A 104 -11.27 4.23 1.80
C LEU A 104 -12.68 4.34 2.43
N SER A 105 -13.32 3.20 2.65
CA SER A 105 -14.51 3.14 3.48
C SER A 105 -14.20 3.62 4.90
N ASN A 106 -15.17 4.23 5.59
CA ASN A 106 -14.99 4.68 6.97
C ASN A 106 -14.49 3.56 7.91
N THR A 107 -14.91 2.32 7.66
CA THR A 107 -14.46 1.15 8.42
C THR A 107 -12.98 0.89 8.19
N CYS A 108 -12.54 0.87 6.93
CA CYS A 108 -11.14 0.62 6.61
C CYS A 108 -10.24 1.79 7.02
N GLU A 109 -10.70 3.04 6.83
CA GLU A 109 -9.96 4.22 7.27
C GLU A 109 -9.70 4.19 8.79
N ALA A 110 -10.74 3.90 9.59
CA ALA A 110 -10.60 3.76 11.04
C ALA A 110 -9.77 2.54 11.49
N ALA A 111 -9.66 1.52 10.64
CA ALA A 111 -8.81 0.35 10.90
C ALA A 111 -7.32 0.68 10.70
N ILE A 112 -7.01 1.54 9.72
CA ILE A 112 -5.66 1.84 9.24
C ILE A 112 -5.04 3.07 9.96
N PHE A 113 -5.80 4.16 10.12
CA PHE A 113 -5.35 5.46 10.62
C PHE A 113 -5.83 5.76 12.06
#